data_AF-A0A9E6A356-F1
#
_entry.id   AF-A0A9E6A356-F1
#
_cell.length_a   1.000
_cell.length_b   1.000
_cell.length_c   1.000
_cell.angle_alpha   90.00
_cell.angle_beta   90.00
_cell.angle_gamma   90.00
#
_symmetry.space_group_name_H-M   'P 1'
#
loop_
_entity.id
_entity.type
_entity.pdbx_description
1 polymer ?
#
loop_
_entity_poly.entity_id
_entity_poly.type
_entity_poly.pdbx_seq_one_letter_code
_entity_poly.pdbx_strand_id
1 'polypeptide(L)'
;MIWLILVLLAVVMAAYLLQPFFTPRSLTGEEQLAEARAQRAAIDLDEAEGRLSADAASQARDALDRRVLAALDSGQGKGLTRDLRTAALFLVPAVLVLGAASVYVRIGSPSFEYITVAEFRAAQAAELPQSLEELVIELRSRLEADANPPADGYVLLARSYLRLGDVEAGLEAYERAIAISDEDQQIVDERDRVIERLRNRVTAPAIDPEAAARIQAMTPEEQAVMIESMVEGLAVRLENNPDDAEGWARLIQARLVLGQRDQARRDLESAQAQFSAQPETLARFEQLASELAVAE
;
A
#
# COMPACT_ATOMS: atom_id res chain seq x y z
N MET A 1 3.23 -22.30 16.66
CA MET A 1 3.00 -23.17 17.84
C MET A 1 1.55 -23.12 18.35
N ILE A 2 0.93 -21.94 18.52
CA ILE A 2 -0.45 -21.79 19.03
C ILE A 2 -1.51 -22.58 18.23
N TRP A 3 -1.39 -22.62 16.90
CA TRP A 3 -2.36 -23.30 16.03
C TRP A 3 -2.43 -24.82 16.25
N LEU A 4 -1.30 -25.46 16.57
CA LEU A 4 -1.28 -26.91 16.85
C LEU A 4 -1.99 -27.24 18.17
N ILE A 5 -1.85 -26.37 19.17
CA ILE A 5 -2.50 -26.54 20.47
C ILE A 5 -4.02 -26.40 20.31
N LEU A 6 -4.50 -25.44 19.52
CA LEU A 6 -5.93 -25.25 19.27
C LEU A 6 -6.56 -26.41 18.50
N VAL A 7 -5.87 -26.94 17.48
CA VAL A 7 -6.36 -28.10 16.73
C VAL A 7 -6.40 -29.35 17.61
N LEU A 8 -5.35 -29.60 18.41
CA LEU A 8 -5.31 -30.73 19.34
C LEU A 8 -6.43 -30.66 20.37
N LEU A 9 -6.67 -29.48 20.94
CA LEU A 9 -7.73 -29.26 21.92
C LEU A 9 -9.13 -29.46 21.31
N ALA A 10 -9.36 -29.01 20.07
CA ALA A 10 -10.61 -29.22 19.36
C ALA A 10 -10.89 -30.71 19.09
N VAL A 11 -9.86 -31.48 18.70
CA VAL A 11 -9.98 -32.92 18.44
C VAL A 11 -10.28 -33.69 19.73
N VAL A 12 -9.59 -33.37 20.84
CA VAL A 12 -9.84 -33.99 22.14
C VAL A 12 -11.27 -33.69 22.63
N MET A 13 -11.73 -32.46 22.45
CA MET A 13 -13.08 -32.05 22.85
C MET A 13 -14.16 -32.73 22.01
N ALA A 14 -13.97 -32.86 20.69
CA ALA A 14 -14.89 -33.59 19.82
C ALA A 14 -14.95 -35.09 20.18
N ALA A 15 -13.81 -35.71 20.49
CA ALA A 15 -13.75 -37.11 20.93
C ALA A 15 -14.48 -37.32 22.27
N TYR A 16 -14.32 -36.40 23.23
CA TYR A 16 -15.02 -36.45 24.52
C TYR A 16 -16.54 -36.29 24.36
N LEU A 17 -16.98 -35.36 23.50
CA LEU A 17 -18.41 -35.09 23.28
C LEU A 17 -19.12 -36.22 22.49
N LEU A 18 -18.41 -36.94 21.62
CA LEU A 18 -18.98 -38.05 20.86
C LEU A 18 -18.96 -39.39 21.62
N GLN A 19 -18.14 -39.53 22.66
CA GLN A 19 -18.07 -40.73 23.50
C GLN A 19 -19.45 -41.26 23.98
N PRO A 20 -20.40 -40.43 24.49
CA PRO A 20 -21.68 -40.94 24.99
C PRO A 20 -22.64 -41.44 23.90
N PHE A 21 -22.47 -41.03 22.63
CA PHE A 21 -23.34 -41.46 21.53
C PHE A 21 -23.01 -42.88 21.04
N PHE A 22 -21.82 -43.38 21.35
CA PHE A 22 -21.33 -44.68 20.86
C PHE A 22 -21.08 -45.70 21.96
N THR A 23 -21.35 -45.37 23.24
CA THR A 23 -21.43 -46.36 24.34
C THR A 23 -22.84 -46.94 24.39
N PRO A 24 -23.10 -48.15 23.83
CA PRO A 24 -24.37 -48.81 24.07
C PRO A 24 -24.50 -49.09 25.57
N ARG A 25 -25.61 -48.66 26.16
CA ARG A 25 -25.97 -48.99 27.54
C ARG A 25 -26.33 -50.47 27.60
N SER A 26 -25.32 -51.34 27.73
CA SER A 26 -25.56 -52.74 28.05
C SER A 26 -25.90 -52.81 29.53
N LEU A 27 -27.13 -53.24 29.85
CA LEU A 27 -27.48 -53.72 31.19
C LEU A 27 -26.39 -54.73 31.59
N THR A 28 -25.73 -54.51 32.72
CA THR A 28 -24.69 -55.43 33.19
C THR A 28 -25.32 -56.82 33.37
N GLY A 29 -24.52 -57.89 33.26
CA GLY A 29 -25.06 -59.26 33.40
C GLY A 29 -25.87 -59.45 34.69
N GLU A 30 -25.49 -58.75 35.77
CA GLU A 30 -26.24 -58.72 37.04
C GLU A 30 -27.62 -58.06 36.94
N GLU A 31 -27.74 -56.97 36.17
CA GLU A 31 -29.00 -56.24 35.98
C GLU A 31 -29.98 -57.05 35.11
N GLN A 32 -29.48 -57.75 34.08
CA GLN A 32 -30.27 -58.68 33.28
C GLN A 32 -30.74 -59.90 34.09
N LEU A 33 -29.89 -60.42 34.97
CA LEU A 33 -30.24 -61.51 35.91
C LEU A 33 -31.27 -61.06 36.96
N ALA A 34 -31.18 -59.82 37.45
CA ALA A 34 -32.15 -59.26 38.38
C ALA A 34 -33.53 -59.09 37.72
N GLU A 35 -33.55 -58.59 36.48
CA GLU A 35 -34.79 -58.44 35.72
C GLU A 35 -35.44 -59.79 35.36
N ALA A 36 -34.65 -60.79 34.95
CA ALA A 36 -35.14 -62.14 34.69
C ALA A 36 -35.72 -62.80 35.95
N ARG A 37 -35.10 -62.59 37.12
CA ARG A 37 -35.64 -63.05 38.42
C ARG A 37 -36.96 -62.36 38.76
N ALA A 38 -37.07 -61.06 38.52
CA ALA A 38 -38.29 -60.30 38.76
C ALA A 38 -39.44 -60.78 37.85
N GLN A 39 -39.16 -61.04 36.57
CA GLN A 39 -40.15 -61.56 35.63
C GLN A 39 -40.62 -62.98 36.01
N ARG A 40 -39.72 -63.83 36.50
CA ARG A 40 -40.10 -65.17 36.99
C ARG A 40 -40.99 -65.10 38.23
N ALA A 41 -40.66 -64.23 39.19
CA ALA A 41 -41.48 -64.02 40.38
C ALA A 41 -42.89 -63.49 40.05
N ALA A 42 -43.03 -62.69 39.00
CA ALA A 42 -44.34 -62.23 38.52
C ALA A 42 -45.18 -63.40 37.95
N ILE A 43 -44.58 -64.30 37.18
CA ILE A 43 -45.27 -65.50 36.66
C ILE A 43 -45.71 -66.41 37.81
N ASP A 44 -44.89 -66.56 38.84
CA ASP A 44 -45.20 -67.38 40.01
C ASP A 44 -46.39 -66.81 40.82
N LEU A 45 -46.48 -65.47 40.91
CA LEU A 45 -47.60 -64.79 41.57
C LEU A 45 -48.90 -64.94 40.77
N ASP A 46 -48.85 -64.77 39.44
CA ASP A 46 -50.03 -64.91 38.58
C ASP A 46 -50.57 -66.36 38.52
N GLU A 47 -49.70 -67.37 38.69
CA GLU A 47 -50.11 -68.76 38.89
C GLU A 47 -50.80 -68.96 40.26
N ALA A 48 -50.23 -68.41 41.34
CA ALA A 48 -50.78 -68.51 42.69
C ALA A 48 -52.14 -67.81 42.84
N GLU A 49 -52.36 -66.72 42.11
CA GLU A 49 -53.62 -65.98 42.06
C GLU A 49 -54.65 -66.61 41.09
N GLY A 50 -54.29 -67.71 40.42
CA GLY A 50 -55.17 -68.43 39.48
C GLY A 50 -55.46 -67.68 38.18
N ARG A 51 -54.71 -66.61 37.88
CA ARG A 51 -54.81 -65.86 36.62
C ARG A 51 -54.17 -66.60 35.45
N LEU A 52 -53.25 -67.51 35.74
CA LEU A 52 -52.53 -68.33 34.78
C LEU A 52 -52.71 -69.82 35.12
N SER A 53 -52.97 -70.67 34.11
CA SER A 53 -53.00 -72.12 34.31
C SER A 53 -51.58 -72.68 34.52
N ALA A 54 -51.45 -73.76 35.28
CA ALA A 54 -50.14 -74.38 35.56
C ALA A 54 -49.37 -74.77 34.27
N ASP A 55 -50.09 -75.21 33.24
CA ASP A 55 -49.51 -75.54 31.94
C ASP A 55 -49.01 -74.30 31.19
N ALA A 56 -49.72 -73.16 31.31
CA ALA A 56 -49.28 -71.91 30.71
C ALA A 56 -48.08 -71.29 31.47
N ALA A 57 -48.08 -71.41 32.80
CA ALA A 57 -46.98 -70.93 33.65
C ALA A 57 -45.67 -71.70 33.39
N SER A 58 -45.72 -73.02 33.24
CA SER A 58 -44.55 -73.84 32.91
C SER A 58 -43.98 -73.50 31.53
N GLN A 59 -44.83 -73.35 30.51
CA GLN A 59 -44.39 -72.94 29.17
C GLN A 59 -43.75 -71.55 29.14
N ALA A 60 -44.28 -70.61 29.94
CA ALA A 60 -43.73 -69.26 30.07
C ALA A 60 -42.33 -69.27 30.73
N ARG A 61 -42.13 -70.08 31.78
CA ARG A 61 -40.83 -70.27 32.44
C ARG A 61 -39.79 -70.87 31.48
N ASP A 62 -40.15 -71.91 30.73
CA ASP A 62 -39.24 -72.55 29.77
C ASP A 62 -38.85 -71.64 28.60
N ALA A 63 -39.75 -70.75 28.19
CA ALA A 63 -39.45 -69.72 27.20
C ALA A 63 -38.51 -68.64 27.76
N LEU A 64 -38.67 -68.26 29.03
CA LEU A 64 -37.80 -67.32 29.73
C LEU A 64 -36.39 -67.89 29.89
N ASP A 65 -36.25 -69.12 30.39
CA ASP A 65 -34.96 -69.76 30.62
C ASP A 65 -34.16 -69.93 29.31
N ARG A 66 -34.82 -70.29 28.21
CA ARG A 66 -34.19 -70.33 26.88
C ARG A 66 -33.71 -68.96 26.40
N ARG A 67 -34.47 -67.89 26.67
CA ARG A 67 -34.06 -66.51 26.33
C ARG A 67 -32.87 -66.05 27.17
N VAL A 68 -32.85 -66.38 28.46
CA VAL A 68 -31.72 -66.06 29.35
C VAL A 68 -30.47 -66.82 28.92
N LEU A 69 -30.59 -68.12 28.62
CA LEU A 69 -29.47 -68.93 28.10
C LEU A 69 -28.95 -68.40 26.76
N ALA A 70 -29.85 -68.03 25.84
CA ALA A 70 -29.47 -67.43 24.56
C ALA A 70 -28.80 -66.06 24.73
N ALA A 71 -29.26 -65.26 25.69
CA ALA A 71 -28.64 -63.97 26.03
C ALA A 71 -27.22 -64.17 26.59
N LEU A 72 -27.00 -65.17 27.45
CA LEU A 72 -25.69 -65.52 27.99
C LEU A 72 -24.70 -65.99 26.90
N ASP A 73 -25.19 -66.76 25.93
CA ASP A 73 -24.37 -67.26 24.81
C ASP A 73 -24.05 -66.14 23.79
N SER A 74 -25.00 -65.24 23.56
CA SER A 74 -24.83 -64.11 22.62
C SER A 74 -23.79 -63.06 23.05
N GLY A 75 -23.36 -63.08 24.32
CA GLY A 75 -22.33 -62.20 24.86
C GLY A 75 -20.89 -62.51 24.41
N GLN A 76 -20.64 -63.69 23.81
CA GLN A 76 -19.27 -64.13 23.49
C GLN A 76 -18.79 -63.82 22.05
N GLY A 77 -19.65 -63.28 21.17
CA GLY A 77 -19.43 -63.38 19.71
C GLY A 77 -18.95 -62.15 18.92
N LYS A 78 -18.66 -60.97 19.49
CA LYS A 78 -18.36 -59.76 18.67
C LYS A 78 -17.20 -58.90 19.19
N GLY A 79 -15.99 -59.47 19.19
CA GLY A 79 -14.74 -58.74 19.49
C GLY A 79 -14.18 -57.94 18.31
N LEU A 80 -14.25 -58.45 17.06
CA LEU A 80 -13.49 -57.86 15.95
C LEU A 80 -14.06 -56.54 15.37
N THR A 81 -15.38 -56.37 15.31
CA THR A 81 -15.97 -55.18 14.66
C THR A 81 -16.12 -53.98 15.60
N ARG A 82 -16.11 -54.22 16.91
CA ARG A 82 -16.09 -53.18 17.94
C ARG A 82 -14.72 -52.53 18.03
N ASP A 83 -13.66 -53.33 17.88
CA ASP A 83 -12.27 -52.87 17.95
C ASP A 83 -11.85 -52.02 16.74
N LEU A 84 -12.34 -52.34 15.54
CA LEU A 84 -12.13 -51.48 14.37
C LEU A 84 -12.85 -50.12 14.48
N ARG A 85 -14.02 -50.08 15.14
CA ARG A 85 -14.78 -48.83 15.32
C ARG A 85 -14.16 -47.93 16.38
N THR A 86 -13.62 -48.49 17.47
CA THR A 86 -12.83 -47.76 18.46
C THR A 86 -11.48 -47.34 17.91
N ALA A 87 -10.81 -48.19 17.12
CA ALA A 87 -9.57 -47.81 16.43
C ALA A 87 -9.80 -46.66 15.43
N ALA A 88 -10.91 -46.69 14.68
CA ALA A 88 -11.28 -45.61 13.75
C ALA A 88 -11.48 -44.24 14.45
N LEU A 89 -11.90 -44.22 15.71
CA LEU A 89 -12.04 -43.00 16.51
C LEU A 89 -10.70 -42.27 16.70
N PHE A 90 -9.58 -42.99 16.74
CA PHE A 90 -8.25 -42.41 16.91
C PHE A 90 -7.48 -42.29 15.59
N LEU A 91 -7.66 -43.24 14.67
CA LEU A 91 -6.93 -43.27 13.40
C LEU A 91 -7.35 -42.13 12.46
N VAL A 92 -8.65 -41.85 12.32
CA VAL A 92 -9.13 -40.80 11.41
C VAL A 92 -8.62 -39.39 11.80
N PRO A 93 -8.74 -38.93 13.06
CA PRO A 93 -8.19 -37.64 13.45
C PRO A 93 -6.66 -37.61 13.40
N ALA A 94 -5.97 -38.72 13.72
CA ALA A 94 -4.51 -38.78 13.59
C ALA A 94 -4.06 -38.59 12.13
N VAL A 95 -4.75 -39.25 11.19
CA VAL A 95 -4.49 -39.10 9.75
C VAL A 95 -4.78 -37.68 9.28
N LEU A 96 -5.87 -37.06 9.74
CA LEU A 96 -6.20 -35.66 9.40
C LEU A 96 -5.12 -34.68 9.89
N VAL A 97 -4.65 -34.82 11.13
CA VAL A 97 -3.63 -33.93 11.71
C VAL A 97 -2.29 -34.11 10.99
N LEU A 98 -1.87 -35.36 10.76
CA LEU A 98 -0.62 -35.66 10.05
C LEU A 98 -0.68 -35.21 8.58
N GLY A 99 -1.83 -35.39 7.93
CA GLY A 99 -2.07 -34.92 6.57
C GLY A 99 -2.00 -33.40 6.46
N ALA A 100 -2.68 -32.69 7.37
CA ALA A 100 -2.64 -31.23 7.42
C ALA A 100 -1.22 -30.71 7.69
N ALA A 101 -0.48 -31.34 8.61
CA ALA A 101 0.92 -31.01 8.88
C ALA A 101 1.82 -31.25 7.65
N SER A 102 1.60 -32.35 6.93
CA SER A 102 2.35 -32.67 5.70
C SER A 102 2.10 -31.64 4.59
N VAL A 103 0.84 -31.24 4.39
CA VAL A 103 0.46 -30.18 3.44
C VAL A 103 1.08 -28.84 3.84
N TYR A 104 1.07 -28.50 5.14
CA TYR A 104 1.68 -27.26 5.64
C TYR A 104 3.19 -27.21 5.39
N VAL A 105 3.91 -28.33 5.54
CA VAL A 105 5.36 -28.36 5.25
C VAL A 105 5.65 -28.31 3.74
N ARG A 106 4.74 -28.80 2.89
CA ARG A 106 4.89 -28.80 1.42
C ARG A 106 4.54 -27.46 0.76
N ILE A 107 3.48 -26.79 1.23
CA ILE A 107 2.93 -25.58 0.61
C ILE A 107 3.19 -24.34 1.46
N GLY A 108 3.17 -24.50 2.79
CA GLY A 108 3.42 -23.42 3.72
C GLY A 108 4.90 -23.10 3.84
N SER A 109 5.17 -21.95 4.44
CA SER A 109 6.50 -21.50 4.83
C SER A 109 6.69 -21.76 6.33
N PRO A 110 7.13 -22.96 6.76
CA PRO A 110 7.31 -23.27 8.17
C PRO A 110 8.36 -22.36 8.85
N SER A 111 9.27 -21.79 8.07
CA SER A 111 10.31 -20.86 8.48
C SER A 111 10.00 -19.41 8.15
N PHE A 112 8.73 -19.03 7.99
CA PHE A 112 8.40 -17.62 7.72
C PHE A 112 8.77 -16.76 8.92
N GLU A 113 9.85 -16.00 8.76
CA GLU A 113 10.30 -15.02 9.75
C GLU A 113 9.44 -13.78 9.58
N TYR A 114 8.69 -13.43 10.63
CA TYR A 114 7.78 -12.28 10.59
C TYR A 114 8.60 -10.99 10.60
N ILE A 115 8.95 -10.51 9.43
CA ILE A 115 9.48 -9.16 9.28
C ILE A 115 8.38 -8.14 9.52
N THR A 116 8.70 -7.14 10.32
CA THR A 116 7.83 -6.00 10.57
C THR A 116 7.74 -5.13 9.32
N VAL A 117 6.66 -4.34 9.22
CA VAL A 117 6.53 -3.33 8.16
C VAL A 117 7.70 -2.34 8.18
N ALA A 118 8.28 -2.09 9.36
CA ALA A 118 9.46 -1.24 9.52
C ALA A 118 10.71 -1.89 8.91
N GLU A 119 10.96 -3.18 9.18
CA GLU A 119 12.10 -3.91 8.61
C GLU A 119 11.96 -4.10 7.10
N PHE A 120 10.75 -4.37 6.60
CA PHE A 120 10.49 -4.43 5.16
C PHE A 120 10.79 -3.09 4.48
N ARG A 121 10.32 -1.98 5.06
CA ARG A 121 10.63 -0.63 4.54
C ARG A 121 12.12 -0.30 4.66
N ALA A 122 12.78 -0.72 5.73
CA ALA A 122 14.20 -0.49 5.94
C ALA A 122 15.05 -1.27 4.93
N ALA A 123 14.69 -2.52 4.63
CA ALA A 123 15.35 -3.32 3.60
C ALA A 123 15.15 -2.70 2.21
N GLN A 124 13.94 -2.26 1.89
CA GLN A 124 13.65 -1.59 0.63
C GLN A 124 14.33 -0.22 0.50
N ALA A 125 14.45 0.52 1.61
CA ALA A 125 15.20 1.78 1.65
C ALA A 125 16.71 1.57 1.58
N ALA A 126 17.22 0.42 2.04
CA ALA A 126 18.62 0.05 1.92
C ALA A 126 19.02 -0.38 0.49
N GLU A 127 18.06 -0.83 -0.31
CA GLU A 127 18.25 -1.15 -1.74
C GLU A 127 18.06 0.07 -2.67
N LEU A 128 17.54 1.19 -2.17
CA LEU A 128 17.47 2.42 -2.95
C LEU A 128 18.87 3.05 -3.05
N PRO A 129 19.27 3.51 -4.24
CA PRO A 129 20.53 4.24 -4.40
C PRO A 129 20.59 5.44 -3.45
N GLN A 130 21.73 5.62 -2.76
CA GLN A 130 21.84 6.62 -1.70
C GLN A 130 21.96 8.05 -2.23
N SER A 131 22.25 8.20 -3.52
CA SER A 131 22.36 9.50 -4.18
C SER A 131 21.34 9.66 -5.32
N LEU A 132 20.94 10.91 -5.54
CA LEU A 132 20.09 11.28 -6.67
C LEU A 132 20.76 10.93 -8.02
N GLU A 133 22.09 11.01 -8.08
CA GLU A 133 22.88 10.65 -9.27
C GLU A 133 22.72 9.16 -9.62
N GLU A 134 22.79 8.30 -8.62
CA GLU A 134 22.70 6.86 -8.78
C GLU A 134 21.25 6.42 -9.09
N LEU A 135 20.25 7.11 -8.51
CA LEU A 135 18.84 6.99 -8.91
C LEU A 135 18.62 7.38 -10.38
N VAL A 136 19.27 8.44 -10.84
CA VAL A 136 19.17 8.91 -12.23
C VAL A 136 19.83 7.92 -13.20
N ILE A 137 20.99 7.35 -12.84
CA ILE A 137 21.65 6.30 -13.62
C ILE A 137 20.75 5.07 -13.76
N GLU A 138 20.17 4.62 -12.66
CA GLU A 138 19.28 3.46 -12.66
C GLU A 138 17.99 3.72 -13.45
N LEU A 139 17.37 4.90 -13.28
CA LEU A 139 16.18 5.28 -14.04
C LEU A 139 16.47 5.32 -15.54
N ARG A 140 17.60 5.94 -15.94
CA ARG A 140 18.03 5.96 -17.34
C ARG A 140 18.22 4.55 -17.88
N SER A 141 18.94 3.69 -17.16
CA SER A 141 19.18 2.30 -17.55
C SER A 141 17.87 1.55 -17.80
N ARG A 142 16.88 1.71 -16.91
CA ARG A 142 15.55 1.11 -17.07
C ARG A 142 14.79 1.62 -18.28
N LEU A 143 14.82 2.94 -18.52
CA LEU A 143 14.15 3.54 -19.67
C LEU A 143 14.80 3.14 -21.01
N GLU A 144 16.13 2.98 -21.03
CA GLU A 144 16.86 2.52 -22.21
C GLU A 144 16.70 1.02 -22.47
N ALA A 145 16.48 0.22 -21.42
CA ALA A 145 16.23 -1.22 -21.53
C ALA A 145 14.79 -1.56 -21.97
N ASP A 146 13.85 -0.63 -21.76
CA ASP A 146 12.47 -0.78 -22.22
C ASP A 146 12.36 -0.49 -23.72
N ALA A 147 11.66 -1.35 -24.45
CA ALA A 147 11.42 -1.16 -25.88
C ALA A 147 10.31 -0.14 -26.17
N ASN A 148 9.44 0.13 -25.19
CA ASN A 148 8.39 1.14 -25.29
C ASN A 148 8.26 1.95 -23.98
N PRO A 149 9.29 2.72 -23.63
CA PRO A 149 9.33 3.48 -22.40
C PRO A 149 8.23 4.57 -22.39
N PRO A 150 7.62 4.87 -21.23
CA PRO A 150 6.67 5.96 -21.12
C PRO A 150 7.37 7.32 -21.25
N ALA A 151 6.75 8.26 -21.98
CA ALA A 151 7.26 9.63 -22.13
C ALA A 151 7.45 10.35 -20.78
N ASP A 152 6.53 10.14 -19.84
CA ASP A 152 6.63 10.66 -18.45
C ASP A 152 7.92 10.23 -17.73
N GLY A 153 8.43 9.04 -18.05
CA GLY A 153 9.69 8.54 -17.50
C GLY A 153 10.88 9.41 -17.91
N TYR A 154 10.92 9.82 -19.19
CA TYR A 154 11.95 10.73 -19.70
C TYR A 154 11.76 12.16 -19.19
N VAL A 155 10.52 12.63 -18.97
CA VAL A 155 10.27 13.92 -18.30
C VAL A 155 10.82 13.90 -16.86
N LEU A 156 10.60 12.82 -16.12
CA LEU A 156 11.13 12.67 -14.77
C LEU A 156 12.67 12.64 -14.76
N LEU A 157 13.26 11.93 -15.73
CA LEU A 157 14.71 11.89 -15.93
C LEU A 157 15.26 13.30 -16.21
N ALA A 158 14.62 14.05 -17.11
CA ALA A 158 14.97 15.43 -17.44
C ALA A 158 14.99 16.35 -16.22
N ARG A 159 13.90 16.35 -15.44
CA ARG A 159 13.78 17.15 -14.20
C ARG A 159 14.84 16.76 -13.17
N SER A 160 15.26 15.51 -13.15
CA SER A 160 16.26 15.01 -12.20
C SER A 160 17.67 15.44 -12.61
N TYR A 161 18.01 15.35 -13.90
CA TYR A 161 19.26 15.93 -14.44
C TYR A 161 19.36 17.44 -14.18
N LEU A 162 18.26 18.19 -14.38
CA LEU A 162 18.23 19.63 -14.09
C LEU A 162 18.47 19.95 -12.61
N ARG A 163 18.00 19.10 -11.69
CA ARG A 163 18.29 19.26 -10.25
C ARG A 163 19.74 18.98 -9.90
N LEU A 164 20.37 18.05 -10.62
CA LEU A 164 21.80 17.76 -10.52
C LEU A 164 22.67 18.83 -11.20
N GLY A 165 22.05 19.78 -11.92
CA GLY A 165 22.74 20.84 -12.64
C GLY A 165 23.22 20.43 -14.03
N ASP A 166 22.95 19.19 -14.44
CA ASP A 166 23.23 18.71 -15.79
C ASP A 166 22.13 19.16 -16.75
N VAL A 167 22.30 20.36 -17.27
CA VAL A 167 21.33 21.00 -18.16
C VAL A 167 21.26 20.29 -19.51
N GLU A 168 22.40 19.83 -20.02
CA GLU A 168 22.51 19.21 -21.34
C GLU A 168 21.76 17.87 -21.35
N ALA A 169 22.06 16.98 -20.40
CA ALA A 169 21.35 15.71 -20.27
C ALA A 169 19.86 15.91 -19.96
N GLY A 170 19.52 16.97 -19.20
CA GLY A 170 18.14 17.34 -18.91
C GLY A 170 17.34 17.70 -20.15
N LEU A 171 17.90 18.52 -21.05
CA LEU A 171 17.22 18.90 -22.29
C LEU A 171 17.13 17.73 -23.28
N GLU A 172 18.17 16.91 -23.38
CA GLU A 172 18.17 15.70 -24.22
C GLU A 172 17.09 14.70 -23.78
N ALA A 173 16.85 14.56 -22.47
CA ALA A 173 15.77 13.74 -21.93
C ALA A 173 14.38 14.32 -22.26
N TYR A 174 14.19 15.65 -22.26
CA TYR A 174 12.95 16.26 -22.75
C TYR A 174 12.72 15.98 -24.24
N GLU A 175 13.75 16.07 -25.07
CA GLU A 175 13.64 15.76 -26.51
C GLU A 175 13.20 14.32 -26.76
N ARG A 176 13.75 13.36 -26.00
CA ARG A 176 13.27 11.97 -26.05
C ARG A 176 11.82 11.83 -25.62
N ALA A 177 11.40 12.52 -24.56
CA ALA A 177 10.01 12.51 -24.10
C ALA A 177 9.05 13.03 -25.18
N ILE A 178 9.40 14.13 -25.85
CA ILE A 178 8.62 14.74 -26.95
C ILE A 178 8.52 13.77 -28.14
N ALA A 179 9.64 13.13 -28.51
CA ALA A 179 9.68 12.19 -29.62
C ALA A 179 8.81 10.94 -29.36
N ILE A 180 8.75 10.45 -28.11
CA ILE A 180 7.96 9.27 -27.73
C ILE A 180 6.47 9.60 -27.57
N SER A 181 6.14 10.82 -27.17
CA SER A 181 4.76 11.27 -26.93
C SER A 181 4.03 11.79 -28.17
N ASP A 182 4.63 11.67 -29.36
CA ASP A 182 4.09 12.23 -30.62
C ASP A 182 3.90 13.76 -30.54
N GLU A 183 4.94 14.45 -30.05
CA GLU A 183 4.97 15.91 -29.90
C GLU A 183 3.88 16.48 -28.98
N ASP A 184 3.65 15.84 -27.82
CA ASP A 184 2.71 16.36 -26.83
C ASP A 184 3.08 17.81 -26.44
N GLN A 185 2.17 18.73 -26.77
CA GLN A 185 2.33 20.16 -26.56
C GLN A 185 2.62 20.51 -25.09
N GLN A 186 2.10 19.74 -24.13
CA GLN A 186 2.35 20.01 -22.71
C GLN A 186 3.82 19.82 -22.34
N ILE A 187 4.48 18.80 -22.91
CA ILE A 187 5.89 18.50 -22.66
C ILE A 187 6.78 19.53 -23.37
N VAL A 188 6.39 19.94 -24.58
CA VAL A 188 7.05 21.02 -25.33
C VAL A 188 7.04 22.32 -24.53
N ASP A 189 5.86 22.73 -24.06
CA ASP A 189 5.69 23.96 -23.27
C ASP A 189 6.50 23.92 -21.97
N GLU A 190 6.57 22.76 -21.30
CA GLU A 190 7.38 22.61 -20.08
C GLU A 190 8.87 22.77 -20.35
N ARG A 191 9.39 22.11 -21.39
CA ARG A 191 10.79 22.25 -21.83
C ARG A 191 11.10 23.72 -22.14
N ASP A 192 10.22 24.42 -22.85
CA ASP A 192 10.45 25.80 -23.26
C ASP A 192 10.50 26.75 -22.05
N ARG A 193 9.63 26.56 -21.04
CA ARG A 193 9.72 27.28 -19.76
C ARG A 193 11.03 27.01 -19.02
N VAL A 194 11.56 25.78 -19.10
CA VAL A 194 12.87 25.47 -18.52
C VAL A 194 13.97 26.23 -19.24
N ILE A 195 13.98 26.22 -20.57
CA ILE A 195 14.95 26.95 -21.39
C ILE A 195 14.92 28.45 -21.09
N GLU A 196 13.72 29.02 -20.98
CA GLU A 196 13.54 30.44 -20.62
C GLU A 196 14.10 30.75 -19.23
N ARG A 197 13.80 29.93 -18.22
CA ARG A 197 14.39 30.09 -16.87
C ARG A 197 15.91 30.00 -16.89
N LEU A 198 16.48 29.07 -17.65
CA LEU A 198 17.92 28.92 -17.78
C LEU A 198 18.55 30.14 -18.47
N ARG A 199 17.93 30.66 -19.53
CA ARG A 199 18.33 31.90 -20.20
C ARG A 199 18.28 33.10 -19.25
N ASN A 200 17.21 33.22 -18.47
CA ASN A 200 17.03 34.28 -17.48
C ASN A 200 18.05 34.19 -16.34
N ARG A 201 18.44 32.97 -15.93
CA ARG A 201 19.50 32.76 -14.93
C ARG A 201 20.88 33.19 -15.43
N VAL A 202 21.16 33.00 -16.72
CA VAL A 202 22.43 33.43 -17.33
C VAL A 202 22.48 34.94 -17.53
N THR A 203 21.34 35.60 -17.72
CA THR A 203 21.24 37.06 -17.91
C THR A 203 21.08 37.84 -16.59
N ALA A 204 20.63 37.20 -15.52
CA ALA A 204 20.63 37.78 -14.17
C ALA A 204 22.03 37.69 -13.55
N PRO A 205 22.56 38.77 -12.93
CA PRO A 205 23.81 38.69 -12.20
C PRO A 205 23.65 37.74 -11.01
N ALA A 206 24.48 36.68 -10.95
CA ALA A 206 24.50 35.79 -9.80
C ALA A 206 24.90 36.57 -8.54
N ILE A 207 24.04 36.58 -7.52
CA ILE A 207 24.37 37.18 -6.23
C ILE A 207 25.28 36.21 -5.48
N ASP A 208 26.54 36.60 -5.36
CA ASP A 208 27.55 35.93 -4.52
C ASP A 208 27.00 35.67 -3.10
N PRO A 209 27.19 34.48 -2.49
CA PRO A 209 26.75 34.19 -1.12
C PRO A 209 27.21 35.22 -0.09
N GLU A 210 28.42 35.78 -0.23
CA GLU A 210 28.87 36.87 0.63
C GLU A 210 28.10 38.17 0.35
N ALA A 211 27.80 38.45 -0.91
CA ALA A 211 26.93 39.57 -1.28
C ALA A 211 25.52 39.40 -0.67
N ALA A 212 24.96 38.19 -0.68
CA ALA A 212 23.66 37.92 -0.05
C ALA A 212 23.70 38.14 1.47
N ALA A 213 24.77 37.73 2.14
CA ALA A 213 24.96 37.97 3.58
C ALA A 213 25.16 39.46 3.89
N ARG A 214 25.90 40.19 3.05
CA ARG A 214 26.05 41.66 3.15
C ARG A 214 24.69 42.36 3.02
N ILE A 215 23.89 41.97 2.02
CA ILE A 215 22.55 42.53 1.82
C ILE A 215 21.66 42.29 3.05
N GLN A 216 21.68 41.08 3.62
CA GLN A 216 20.91 40.76 4.83
C GLN A 216 21.36 41.54 6.08
N ALA A 217 22.63 41.97 6.12
CA ALA A 217 23.19 42.74 7.22
C ALA A 217 22.96 44.26 7.08
N MET A 218 22.55 44.75 5.91
CA MET A 218 22.26 46.16 5.64
C MET A 218 20.94 46.59 6.28
N THR A 219 20.83 47.85 6.68
CA THR A 219 19.55 48.40 7.14
C THR A 219 18.57 48.52 5.97
N PRO A 220 17.25 48.58 6.23
CA PRO A 220 16.26 48.79 5.17
C PRO A 220 16.54 50.03 4.30
N GLU A 221 17.08 51.09 4.90
CA GLU A 221 17.45 52.32 4.19
C GLU A 221 18.66 52.12 3.26
N GLU A 222 19.69 51.40 3.74
CA GLU A 222 20.87 51.06 2.93
C GLU A 222 20.51 50.13 1.77
N GLN A 223 19.61 49.18 2.01
CA GLN A 223 19.06 48.31 0.97
C GLN A 223 18.28 49.11 -0.08
N ALA A 224 17.47 50.08 0.34
CA ALA A 224 16.73 50.95 -0.58
C ALA A 224 17.67 51.72 -1.51
N VAL A 225 18.72 52.35 -0.96
CA VAL A 225 19.75 53.07 -1.75
C VAL A 225 20.46 52.14 -2.73
N MET A 226 20.80 50.93 -2.30
CA MET A 226 21.41 49.94 -3.18
C MET A 226 20.46 49.52 -4.31
N ILE A 227 19.19 49.22 -4.01
CA ILE A 227 18.19 48.86 -5.01
C ILE A 227 17.99 50.00 -6.02
N GLU A 228 17.90 51.24 -5.55
CA GLU A 228 17.82 52.42 -6.42
C GLU A 228 19.01 52.49 -7.37
N SER A 229 20.24 52.28 -6.88
CA SER A 229 21.43 52.27 -7.74
C SER A 229 21.42 51.14 -8.79
N MET A 230 20.85 49.98 -8.46
CA MET A 230 20.71 48.85 -9.38
C MET A 230 19.66 49.12 -10.47
N VAL A 231 18.54 49.72 -10.09
CA VAL A 231 17.46 50.13 -11.01
C VAL A 231 17.98 51.22 -11.96
N GLU A 232 18.77 52.16 -11.46
CA GLU A 232 19.38 53.20 -12.30
C GLU A 232 20.42 52.63 -13.27
N GLY A 233 21.25 51.68 -12.82
CA GLY A 233 22.16 50.96 -13.70
C GLY A 233 21.46 50.14 -14.79
N LEU A 234 20.26 49.64 -14.51
CA LEU A 234 19.41 49.00 -15.52
C LEU A 234 18.88 50.03 -16.53
N ALA A 235 18.41 51.19 -16.08
CA ALA A 235 17.96 52.27 -16.97
C ALA A 235 19.05 52.70 -17.94
N VAL A 236 20.25 53.00 -17.45
CA VAL A 236 21.41 53.35 -18.29
C VAL A 236 21.76 52.25 -19.29
N ARG A 237 21.63 50.98 -18.89
CA ARG A 237 21.89 49.86 -19.81
C ARG A 237 20.86 49.82 -20.95
N LEU A 238 19.59 50.03 -20.64
CA LEU A 238 18.51 50.00 -21.62
C LEU A 238 18.55 51.20 -22.56
N GLU A 239 19.07 52.34 -22.12
CA GLU A 239 19.39 53.46 -23.02
C GLU A 239 20.48 53.08 -24.05
N ASN A 240 21.50 52.32 -23.61
CA ASN A 240 22.59 51.88 -24.48
C ASN A 240 22.24 50.65 -25.33
N ASN A 241 21.28 49.85 -24.91
CA ASN A 241 20.77 48.69 -25.63
C ASN A 241 19.24 48.66 -25.54
N PRO A 242 18.54 49.42 -26.41
CA PRO A 242 17.11 49.64 -26.28
C PRO A 242 16.25 48.47 -26.74
N ASP A 243 16.83 47.47 -27.41
CA ASP A 243 16.12 46.32 -27.99
C ASP A 243 15.80 45.20 -26.97
N ASP A 244 15.57 45.55 -25.69
CA ASP A 244 15.20 44.61 -24.61
C ASP A 244 13.84 44.98 -23.99
N ALA A 245 12.75 44.54 -24.63
CA ALA A 245 11.39 44.81 -24.18
C ALA A 245 11.10 44.31 -22.75
N GLU A 246 11.68 43.17 -22.38
CA GLU A 246 11.54 42.61 -21.03
C GLU A 246 12.35 43.40 -19.99
N GLY A 247 13.50 43.92 -20.38
CA GLY A 247 14.29 44.85 -19.58
C GLY A 247 13.51 46.13 -19.26
N TRP A 248 12.88 46.73 -20.28
CA TRP A 248 12.01 47.90 -20.10
C TRP A 248 10.83 47.61 -19.17
N ALA A 249 10.13 46.48 -19.35
CA ALA A 249 9.02 46.09 -18.47
C ALA A 249 9.48 45.90 -17.01
N ARG A 250 10.64 45.26 -16.79
CA ARG A 250 11.23 45.10 -15.45
C ARG A 250 11.62 46.42 -14.81
N LEU A 251 12.20 47.35 -15.58
CA LEU A 251 12.56 48.69 -15.08
C LEU A 251 11.31 49.44 -14.58
N ILE A 252 10.25 49.46 -15.39
CA ILE A 252 8.98 50.13 -15.06
C ILE A 252 8.35 49.53 -13.81
N GLN A 253 8.29 48.19 -13.71
CA GLN A 253 7.78 47.50 -12.53
C GLN A 253 8.61 47.76 -11.27
N ALA A 254 9.95 47.77 -11.38
CA ALA A 254 10.82 48.06 -10.26
C ALA A 254 10.61 49.50 -9.74
N ARG A 255 10.54 50.49 -10.64
CA ARG A 255 10.26 51.89 -10.29
C ARG A 255 8.86 52.07 -9.68
N LEU A 256 7.86 51.29 -10.12
CA LEU A 256 6.53 51.28 -9.51
C LEU A 256 6.54 50.76 -8.06
N VAL A 257 7.24 49.66 -7.79
CA VAL A 257 7.39 49.10 -6.43
C VAL A 257 8.10 50.09 -5.51
N LEU A 258 9.08 50.83 -6.04
CA LEU A 258 9.80 51.88 -5.30
C LEU A 258 9.00 53.19 -5.17
N GLY A 259 7.80 53.28 -5.74
CA GLY A 259 6.97 54.49 -5.74
C GLY A 259 7.47 55.61 -6.66
N GLN A 260 8.48 55.35 -7.49
CA GLN A 260 9.10 56.27 -8.45
C GLN A 260 8.24 56.43 -9.72
N ARG A 261 6.97 56.81 -9.55
CA ARG A 261 5.95 56.82 -10.61
C ARG A 261 6.29 57.74 -11.79
N ASP A 262 6.84 58.92 -11.54
CA ASP A 262 7.22 59.85 -12.60
C ASP A 262 8.35 59.30 -13.48
N GLN A 263 9.27 58.54 -12.90
CA GLN A 263 10.34 57.88 -13.63
C GLN A 263 9.80 56.71 -14.44
N ALA A 264 8.95 55.87 -13.83
CA ALA A 264 8.29 54.76 -14.52
C ALA A 264 7.47 55.22 -15.74
N ARG A 265 6.80 56.39 -15.65
CA ARG A 265 6.06 56.98 -16.77
C ARG A 265 6.98 57.37 -17.93
N ARG A 266 8.13 57.99 -17.64
CA ARG A 266 9.13 58.35 -18.67
C ARG A 266 9.75 57.13 -19.35
N ASP A 267 10.05 56.07 -18.60
CA ASP A 267 10.56 54.83 -19.19
C ASP A 267 9.51 54.15 -20.07
N LEU A 268 8.25 54.18 -19.63
CA LEU A 268 7.14 53.64 -20.41
C LEU A 268 6.97 54.35 -21.75
N GLU A 269 7.02 55.68 -21.76
CA GLU A 269 6.99 56.48 -23.00
C GLU A 269 8.18 56.11 -23.92
N SER A 270 9.38 55.95 -23.34
CA SER A 270 10.59 55.60 -24.08
C SER A 270 10.49 54.18 -24.68
N ALA A 271 9.98 53.22 -23.91
CA ALA A 271 9.75 51.86 -24.36
C ALA A 271 8.69 51.80 -25.47
N GLN A 272 7.56 52.51 -25.32
CA GLN A 272 6.52 52.58 -26.35
C GLN A 272 7.04 53.18 -27.67
N ALA A 273 7.90 54.20 -27.59
CA ALA A 273 8.53 54.78 -28.77
C ALA A 273 9.44 53.76 -29.48
N GLN A 274 10.28 53.05 -28.73
CA GLN A 274 11.20 52.04 -29.27
C GLN A 274 10.45 50.86 -29.92
N PHE A 275 9.40 50.36 -29.28
CA PHE A 275 8.67 49.18 -29.73
C PHE A 275 7.40 49.50 -30.53
N SER A 276 7.28 50.71 -31.08
CA SER A 276 6.11 51.18 -31.84
C SER A 276 5.75 50.31 -33.06
N ALA A 277 6.71 49.56 -33.61
CA ALA A 277 6.50 48.63 -34.72
C ALA A 277 6.09 47.21 -34.30
N GLN A 278 5.99 46.93 -32.99
CA GLN A 278 5.70 45.60 -32.43
C GLN A 278 4.37 45.61 -31.65
N PRO A 279 3.24 45.26 -32.30
CA PRO A 279 1.92 45.41 -31.71
C PRO A 279 1.70 44.54 -30.46
N GLU A 280 2.27 43.33 -30.41
CA GLU A 280 2.18 42.46 -29.21
C GLU A 280 2.94 43.05 -28.01
N THR A 281 4.11 43.65 -28.25
CA THR A 281 4.91 44.30 -27.21
C THR A 281 4.24 45.59 -26.71
N LEU A 282 3.62 46.35 -27.61
CA LEU A 282 2.84 47.55 -27.24
C LEU A 282 1.66 47.22 -26.34
N ALA A 283 0.91 46.16 -26.62
CA ALA A 283 -0.22 45.73 -25.78
C ALA A 283 0.20 45.46 -24.33
N ARG A 284 1.41 44.92 -24.12
CA ARG A 284 1.97 44.71 -22.77
C ARG A 284 2.29 46.04 -22.07
N PHE A 285 2.85 47.01 -22.78
CA PHE A 285 3.11 48.34 -22.22
C PHE A 285 1.83 49.13 -21.94
N GLU A 286 0.78 48.96 -22.74
CA GLU A 286 -0.54 49.53 -22.46
C GLU A 286 -1.15 48.99 -21.15
N GLN A 287 -0.98 47.70 -20.87
CA GLN A 287 -1.39 47.13 -19.59
C GLN A 287 -0.65 47.81 -18.42
N LEU A 288 0.68 47.98 -18.53
CA LEU A 288 1.47 48.68 -17.51
C LEU A 288 1.06 50.17 -17.39
N ALA A 289 0.69 50.81 -18.49
CA ALA A 289 0.15 52.17 -18.49
C ALA A 289 -1.15 52.26 -17.67
N SER A 290 -2.02 51.26 -17.81
CA SER A 290 -3.28 51.20 -17.07
C SER A 290 -3.07 51.06 -15.56
N GLU A 291 -2.08 50.26 -15.14
CA GLU A 291 -1.71 50.11 -13.73
C GLU A 291 -1.18 51.43 -13.12
N LEU A 292 -0.41 52.18 -13.90
CA LEU A 292 0.06 53.52 -13.55
C LEU A 292 -1.09 54.53 -13.37
N ALA A 293 -2.16 54.40 -14.18
CA ALA A 293 -3.31 55.30 -14.15
C ALA A 293 -4.34 54.97 -13.06
N VAL A 294 -4.48 53.69 -12.68
CA VAL A 294 -5.43 53.25 -11.64
C VAL A 294 -4.94 53.56 -10.22
N ALA A 295 -3.64 53.83 -10.06
CA ALA A 295 -3.03 54.14 -8.77
C ALA A 295 -3.05 55.65 -8.39
N GLU A 296 -3.79 56.49 -9.12
CA GLU A 296 -4.09 57.91 -8.82
C GLU A 296 -5.38 58.05 -7.98
#